data_AF-A0A7K2THK1-F1
#
_entry.id   AF-A0A7K2THK1-F1
#
_cell.length_a   1.000
_cell.length_b   1.000
_cell.length_c   1.000
_cell.angle_alpha   90.00
_cell.angle_beta   90.00
_cell.angle_gamma   90.00
#
_symmetry.space_group_name_H-M   'P 1'
#
loop_
_entity.id
_entity.type
_entity.pdbx_description
1 polymer ?
#
loop_
_entity_poly.entity_id
_entity_poly.type
_entity_poly.pdbx_seq_one_letter_code
_entity_poly.pdbx_strand_id
1 'polypeptide(L)'
;MTVAVDMIGVPPHAAAPALPLPRRPAAMEGPWEGARWWYENVLGWPVLPGAPLRLRTGVRFDVLEVPAGAGRAALRRLGAGTSAGAGEAGGMKGGDTGPGFPVAVRGGRMLLLVAAGGAEELPGLLEWLEWGPVTLDLTASGAGGCVEAPLPPSPAGSPVGRGGSQGAAVWLRPPVPGREAECPLPALSAVAGPSRAPDLARLVHTLATQVHRTRLSRAAR
;
A
#
# COMPACT_ATOMS: atom_id res chain seq x y z
N MET A 1 -56.41 -45.62 -59.37
CA MET A 1 -56.68 -44.32 -58.73
C MET A 1 -55.49 -44.01 -57.84
N THR A 2 -54.61 -43.14 -58.32
CA THR A 2 -53.38 -42.72 -57.64
C THR A 2 -53.68 -41.40 -56.92
N VAL A 3 -53.50 -41.36 -55.61
CA VAL A 3 -53.59 -40.11 -54.84
C VAL A 3 -52.19 -39.56 -54.66
N ALA A 4 -51.94 -38.41 -55.31
CA ALA A 4 -50.77 -37.57 -55.08
C ALA A 4 -50.91 -36.88 -53.72
N VAL A 5 -49.85 -36.91 -52.91
CA VAL A 5 -49.74 -36.03 -51.74
C VAL A 5 -48.52 -35.14 -51.94
N ASP A 6 -48.83 -33.86 -51.90
CA ASP A 6 -48.04 -32.69 -52.23
C ASP A 6 -46.88 -32.49 -51.23
N MET A 7 -45.71 -32.16 -51.76
CA MET A 7 -44.50 -31.80 -51.02
C MET A 7 -44.65 -30.36 -50.52
N ILE A 8 -45.02 -30.19 -49.25
CA ILE A 8 -44.99 -28.88 -48.58
C ILE A 8 -43.52 -28.46 -48.42
N GLY A 9 -43.07 -27.57 -49.30
CA GLY A 9 -41.79 -26.87 -49.19
C GLY A 9 -41.78 -25.96 -47.96
N VAL A 10 -40.87 -26.23 -47.03
CA VAL A 10 -40.53 -25.32 -45.93
C VAL A 10 -39.63 -24.21 -46.50
N PRO A 11 -39.95 -22.90 -46.32
CA PRO A 11 -39.07 -21.84 -46.78
C PRO A 11 -37.80 -21.77 -45.91
N PRO A 12 -36.61 -21.50 -46.48
CA PRO A 12 -35.43 -21.24 -45.67
C PRO A 12 -35.61 -19.93 -44.90
N HIS A 13 -35.52 -20.03 -43.57
CA HIS A 13 -35.49 -18.89 -42.66
C HIS A 13 -34.32 -17.97 -43.08
N ALA A 14 -34.64 -16.73 -43.46
CA ALA A 14 -33.63 -15.72 -43.73
C ALA A 14 -32.76 -15.54 -42.47
N ALA A 15 -31.48 -15.86 -42.57
CA ALA A 15 -30.51 -15.62 -41.51
C ALA A 15 -30.41 -14.11 -41.29
N ALA A 16 -30.85 -13.64 -40.11
CA ALA A 16 -30.61 -12.28 -39.68
C ALA A 16 -29.09 -12.01 -39.70
N PRO A 17 -28.62 -10.84 -40.18
CA PRO A 17 -27.21 -10.51 -40.08
C PRO A 17 -26.87 -10.39 -38.60
N ALA A 18 -25.98 -11.26 -38.13
CA ALA A 18 -25.40 -11.16 -36.80
C ALA A 18 -24.71 -9.79 -36.69
N LEU A 19 -25.35 -8.86 -35.99
CA LEU A 19 -24.71 -7.61 -35.63
C LEU A 19 -23.44 -7.98 -34.86
N PRO A 20 -22.24 -7.51 -35.28
CA PRO A 20 -21.05 -7.77 -34.51
C PRO A 20 -21.27 -7.22 -33.10
N LEU A 21 -21.15 -8.09 -32.09
CA LEU A 21 -21.20 -7.65 -30.69
C LEU A 21 -20.26 -6.44 -30.54
N PRO A 22 -20.66 -5.41 -29.78
CA PRO A 22 -19.79 -4.26 -29.53
C PRO A 22 -18.45 -4.81 -29.07
N ARG A 23 -17.40 -4.52 -29.86
CA ARG A 23 -16.04 -4.95 -29.54
C ARG A 23 -15.77 -4.46 -28.13
N ARG A 24 -15.73 -5.39 -27.18
CA ARG A 24 -15.30 -5.14 -25.80
C ARG A 24 -13.97 -4.38 -25.94
N PRO A 25 -13.83 -3.14 -25.47
CA PRO A 25 -12.57 -2.45 -25.60
C PRO A 25 -11.54 -3.29 -24.86
N ALA A 26 -10.53 -3.80 -25.59
CA ALA A 26 -9.44 -4.63 -25.07
C ALA A 26 -8.46 -3.85 -24.17
N ALA A 27 -9.00 -2.89 -23.41
CA ALA A 27 -8.27 -1.93 -22.60
C ALA A 27 -8.93 -1.77 -21.21
N MET A 28 -9.29 -2.87 -20.54
CA MET A 28 -9.62 -2.82 -19.11
C MET A 28 -9.23 -4.05 -18.27
N GLU A 29 -8.57 -5.07 -18.82
CA GLU A 29 -7.86 -6.05 -17.96
C GLU A 29 -6.48 -5.49 -17.62
N GLY A 30 -6.46 -4.33 -16.96
CA GLY A 30 -5.21 -3.72 -16.51
C GLY A 30 -4.71 -4.37 -15.22
N PRO A 31 -3.43 -4.13 -14.84
CA PRO A 31 -2.84 -4.62 -13.58
C PRO A 31 -3.64 -4.30 -12.31
N TRP A 32 -4.64 -3.41 -12.41
CA TRP A 32 -5.45 -2.90 -11.32
C TRP A 32 -6.70 -3.74 -11.01
N GLU A 33 -7.21 -4.61 -11.89
CA GLU A 33 -8.34 -5.49 -11.50
C GLU A 33 -7.93 -6.53 -10.45
N GLY A 34 -6.81 -7.22 -10.68
CA GLY A 34 -6.23 -8.14 -9.69
C GLY A 34 -5.82 -7.43 -8.39
N ALA A 35 -5.31 -6.19 -8.50
CA ALA A 35 -4.97 -5.38 -7.33
C ALA A 35 -6.21 -5.00 -6.51
N ARG A 36 -7.30 -4.57 -7.16
CA ARG A 36 -8.55 -4.24 -6.49
C ARG A 36 -9.09 -5.44 -5.71
N TRP A 37 -9.14 -6.61 -6.34
CA TRP A 37 -9.59 -7.83 -5.67
C TRP A 37 -8.74 -8.14 -4.43
N TRP A 38 -7.41 -8.07 -4.55
CA TRP A 38 -6.49 -8.31 -3.43
C TRP A 38 -6.73 -7.32 -2.28
N TYR A 39 -6.85 -6.03 -2.57
CA TYR A 39 -7.13 -5.02 -1.55
C TYR A 39 -8.48 -5.22 -0.85
N GLU A 40 -9.55 -5.43 -1.61
CA GLU A 40 -10.90 -5.55 -1.06
C GLU A 40 -11.13 -6.89 -0.34
N ASN A 41 -10.60 -8.01 -0.89
CA ASN A 41 -10.96 -9.35 -0.41
C ASN A 41 -9.88 -10.00 0.45
N VAL A 42 -8.61 -9.69 0.23
CA VAL A 42 -7.49 -10.29 0.99
C VAL A 42 -7.12 -9.42 2.19
N LEU A 43 -7.08 -8.10 2.00
CA LEU A 43 -6.77 -7.16 3.08
C LEU A 43 -8.03 -6.54 3.72
N GLY A 44 -9.19 -6.58 3.04
CA GLY A 44 -10.38 -5.91 3.54
C GLY A 44 -10.25 -4.38 3.58
N TRP A 45 -9.37 -3.81 2.74
CA TRP A 45 -9.09 -2.38 2.69
C TRP A 45 -10.01 -1.69 1.69
N PRO A 46 -10.69 -0.59 2.05
CA PRO A 46 -11.61 0.08 1.13
C PRO A 46 -10.89 0.72 -0.05
N VAL A 47 -11.23 0.30 -1.27
CA VAL A 47 -10.71 0.85 -2.52
C VAL A 47 -11.67 1.88 -3.10
N LEU A 48 -11.12 3.03 -3.49
CA LEU A 48 -11.81 4.05 -4.27
C LEU A 48 -11.56 3.83 -5.76
N PRO A 49 -12.54 4.12 -6.63
CA PRO A 49 -12.34 4.07 -8.07
C PRO A 49 -11.26 5.08 -8.52
N GLY A 50 -10.47 4.69 -9.53
CA GLY A 50 -9.40 5.49 -10.12
C GLY A 50 -8.40 4.65 -10.91
N ALA A 51 -7.64 5.31 -11.78
CA ALA A 51 -6.46 4.76 -12.44
C ALA A 51 -5.31 5.78 -12.30
N PRO A 52 -4.37 5.58 -11.35
CA PRO A 52 -4.22 4.42 -10.46
C PRO A 52 -5.31 4.31 -9.38
N LEU A 53 -5.49 3.10 -8.83
CA LEU A 53 -6.40 2.83 -7.72
C LEU A 53 -6.02 3.66 -6.49
N ARG A 54 -6.99 3.94 -5.63
CA ARG A 54 -6.75 4.65 -4.37
C ARG A 54 -7.31 3.85 -3.18
N LEU A 55 -6.63 3.88 -2.05
CA LEU A 55 -7.04 3.26 -0.80
C LEU A 55 -7.53 4.33 0.17
N ARG A 56 -8.66 4.11 0.86
CA ARG A 56 -9.11 5.03 1.90
C ARG A 56 -8.25 4.92 3.16
N THR A 57 -7.83 6.06 3.69
CA THR A 57 -7.16 6.18 4.99
C THR A 57 -8.18 6.48 6.10
N GLY A 58 -7.80 6.24 7.36
CA GLY A 58 -8.65 6.42 8.55
C GLY A 58 -9.76 5.40 8.72
N VAL A 59 -9.72 4.28 8.00
CA VAL A 59 -10.63 3.15 8.20
C VAL A 59 -9.89 1.97 8.80
N ARG A 60 -8.85 1.47 8.12
CA ARG A 60 -7.99 0.37 8.59
C ARG A 60 -6.59 0.83 8.98
N PHE A 61 -6.12 1.90 8.36
CA PHE A 61 -4.80 2.46 8.55
C PHE A 61 -4.83 3.95 8.22
N ASP A 62 -3.87 4.67 8.77
CA ASP A 62 -3.45 5.99 8.33
C ASP A 62 -2.09 5.89 7.63
N VAL A 63 -1.68 6.96 6.96
CA VAL A 63 -0.39 6.99 6.26
C VAL A 63 0.40 8.23 6.68
N LEU A 64 1.66 8.01 7.06
CA LEU A 64 2.66 9.07 7.17
C LEU A 64 3.50 9.09 5.89
N GLU A 65 3.52 10.23 5.19
CA GLU A 65 4.39 10.44 4.03
C GLU A 65 5.60 11.30 4.39
N VAL A 66 6.78 10.88 3.95
CA VAL A 66 8.05 11.62 4.10
C VAL A 66 8.90 11.52 2.83
N PRO A 67 9.92 12.38 2.62
CA PRO A 67 10.95 12.14 1.63
C PRO A 67 11.53 10.73 1.71
N ALA A 68 11.61 10.04 0.57
CA ALA A 68 12.04 8.64 0.52
C ALA A 68 13.43 8.43 1.12
N GLY A 69 14.36 9.39 0.94
CA GLY A 69 15.69 9.34 1.56
C GLY A 69 15.64 9.35 3.09
N ALA A 70 14.82 10.23 3.66
CA ALA A 70 14.63 10.35 5.11
C ALA A 70 13.94 9.11 5.68
N GLY A 71 12.87 8.63 5.02
CA GLY A 71 12.15 7.42 5.42
C GLY A 71 13.05 6.17 5.42
N ARG A 72 13.87 5.97 4.38
CA ARG A 72 14.87 4.87 4.36
C ARG A 72 15.87 4.97 5.50
N ALA A 73 16.35 6.18 5.81
CA ALA A 73 17.25 6.39 6.93
C ALA A 73 16.59 6.07 8.28
N ALA A 74 15.31 6.44 8.44
CA ALA A 74 14.53 6.14 9.64
C ALA A 74 14.34 4.63 9.82
N LEU A 75 13.94 3.91 8.76
CA LEU A 75 13.75 2.45 8.81
C LEU A 75 15.05 1.70 9.17
N ARG A 76 16.20 2.12 8.63
CA ARG A 76 17.50 1.57 9.02
C ARG A 76 17.79 1.77 10.52
N ARG A 77 17.49 2.96 11.05
CA ARG A 77 17.71 3.29 12.47
C ARG A 77 16.78 2.51 13.39
N LEU A 78 15.53 2.30 12.97
CA LEU A 78 14.56 1.49 13.71
C LEU A 78 14.96 0.01 13.73
N GLY A 79 15.44 -0.54 12.61
CA GLY A 79 15.92 -1.92 12.53
C GLY A 79 17.16 -2.17 13.39
N ALA A 80 18.14 -1.26 13.35
CA ALA A 80 19.38 -1.36 14.13
C ALA A 80 19.15 -1.38 15.66
N GLY A 81 18.06 -0.79 16.15
CA GLY A 81 17.71 -0.80 17.57
C GLY A 81 17.02 -2.09 18.06
N THR A 82 16.59 -2.97 17.15
CA THR A 82 15.91 -4.24 17.51
C THR A 82 16.86 -5.43 17.61
N SER A 83 18.07 -5.34 17.05
CA SER A 83 19.11 -6.38 17.14
C SER A 83 19.99 -6.27 18.39
N ALA A 84 19.91 -5.18 19.16
CA ALA A 84 20.75 -4.96 20.35
C ALA A 84 20.19 -5.58 21.64
N GLY A 85 19.01 -6.23 21.59
CA GLY A 85 18.37 -6.88 22.75
C GLY A 85 18.27 -8.41 22.68
N ALA A 86 18.78 -9.05 21.63
CA ALA A 86 18.78 -10.51 21.49
C ALA A 86 20.16 -11.07 21.85
N GLY A 87 20.39 -11.24 23.16
CA GLY A 87 21.48 -12.08 23.66
C GLY A 87 21.24 -13.55 23.29
N GLU A 88 22.24 -14.14 22.66
CA GLU A 88 22.62 -15.57 22.70
C GLU A 88 21.49 -16.62 22.66
N ALA A 89 20.99 -16.92 21.46
CA ALA A 89 20.56 -18.26 21.11
C ALA A 89 20.63 -18.48 19.59
N GLY A 90 21.58 -19.32 19.16
CA GLY A 90 21.45 -20.22 18.01
C GLY A 90 21.29 -19.61 16.62
N GLY A 91 22.28 -19.84 15.76
CA GLY A 91 22.29 -19.41 14.36
C GLY A 91 21.01 -19.76 13.59
N MET A 92 20.26 -18.74 13.21
CA MET A 92 19.38 -18.76 12.05
C MET A 92 19.77 -17.57 11.19
N LYS A 93 20.21 -17.87 9.96
CA LYS A 93 20.71 -16.94 8.93
C LYS A 93 19.83 -15.68 8.88
N GLY A 94 20.46 -14.51 9.06
CA GLY A 94 19.82 -13.20 9.26
C GLY A 94 18.64 -12.94 8.34
N GLY A 95 17.43 -13.09 8.88
CA GLY A 95 16.17 -12.81 8.22
C GLY A 95 15.52 -11.55 8.79
N ASP A 96 15.41 -10.54 7.94
CA ASP A 96 14.58 -9.33 8.05
C ASP A 96 14.40 -8.73 9.47
N THR A 97 15.49 -8.25 10.07
CA THR A 97 15.49 -7.56 11.38
C THR A 97 15.06 -6.08 11.28
N GLY A 98 14.30 -5.72 10.24
CA GLY A 98 13.72 -4.39 10.08
C GLY A 98 12.38 -4.27 10.85
N PRO A 99 11.90 -3.04 11.14
CA PRO A 99 10.67 -2.85 11.91
C PRO A 99 9.47 -3.43 11.16
N GLY A 100 8.74 -4.39 11.71
CA GLY A 100 7.88 -5.32 10.95
C GLY A 100 6.54 -4.80 10.40
N PHE A 101 6.43 -3.56 9.94
CA PHE A 101 5.17 -2.96 9.45
C PHE A 101 5.20 -2.58 7.95
N PRO A 102 4.04 -2.40 7.28
CA PRO A 102 3.95 -2.16 5.84
C PRO A 102 4.51 -0.80 5.40
N VAL A 103 5.28 -0.80 4.31
CA VAL A 103 5.91 0.40 3.75
C VAL A 103 5.84 0.38 2.23
N ALA A 104 5.45 1.49 1.63
CA ALA A 104 5.48 1.71 0.19
C ALA A 104 6.30 2.95 -0.19
N VAL A 105 6.61 3.09 -1.48
CA VAL A 105 7.24 4.27 -2.07
C VAL A 105 6.42 4.72 -3.27
N ARG A 106 6.16 6.02 -3.37
CA ARG A 106 5.50 6.69 -4.51
C ARG A 106 6.37 7.86 -4.96
N GLY A 107 7.01 7.73 -6.12
CA GLY A 107 7.99 8.72 -6.59
C GLY A 107 9.07 9.04 -5.55
N GLY A 108 9.20 10.31 -5.17
CA GLY A 108 10.14 10.77 -4.15
C GLY A 108 9.66 10.63 -2.70
N ARG A 109 8.48 10.05 -2.45
CA ARG A 109 7.85 9.92 -1.13
C ARG A 109 7.86 8.47 -0.66
N MET A 110 8.06 8.26 0.63
CA MET A 110 7.84 7.00 1.32
C MET A 110 6.54 7.09 2.11
N LEU A 111 5.71 6.05 1.99
CA LEU A 111 4.43 5.90 2.65
C LEU A 111 4.58 4.85 3.76
N LEU A 112 4.48 5.28 5.01
CA LEU A 112 4.53 4.41 6.18
C LEU A 112 3.11 4.23 6.71
N LEU A 113 2.61 3.00 6.70
CA LEU A 113 1.27 2.70 7.19
C LEU A 113 1.31 2.61 8.71
N VAL A 114 0.41 3.33 9.36
CA VAL A 114 0.23 3.40 10.82
C VAL A 114 -1.21 3.07 11.18
N ALA A 115 -1.49 2.79 12.45
CA ALA A 115 -2.84 2.48 12.88
C ALA A 115 -3.79 3.67 12.59
N ALA A 116 -5.05 3.37 12.29
CA ALA A 116 -6.07 4.41 12.12
C ALA A 116 -6.14 5.28 13.39
N GLY A 117 -6.23 6.60 13.20
CA GLY A 117 -6.11 7.61 14.27
C GLY A 117 -4.70 8.20 14.38
N GLY A 118 -3.66 7.51 13.90
CA GLY A 118 -2.29 8.01 13.97
C GLY A 118 -2.04 9.33 13.22
N ALA A 119 -2.85 9.64 12.20
CA ALA A 119 -2.78 10.92 11.50
C ALA A 119 -3.35 12.08 12.32
N GLU A 120 -4.41 11.85 13.09
CA GLU A 120 -5.03 12.85 13.98
C GLU A 120 -4.10 13.19 15.15
N GLU A 121 -3.35 12.19 15.62
CA GLU A 121 -2.43 12.29 16.76
C GLU A 121 -1.10 12.94 16.38
N LEU A 122 -0.78 13.01 15.09
CA LEU A 122 0.50 13.51 14.61
C LEU A 122 0.80 14.95 15.05
N PRO A 123 -0.12 15.94 14.94
CA PRO A 123 0.17 17.31 15.35
C PRO A 123 0.50 17.43 16.85
N GLY A 124 -0.28 16.77 17.71
CA GLY A 124 -0.04 16.74 19.16
C GLY A 124 1.27 16.04 19.51
N LEU A 125 1.61 14.95 18.81
CA LEU A 125 2.90 14.28 18.94
C LEU A 125 4.07 15.16 18.52
N LEU A 126 3.95 15.90 17.41
CA LEU A 126 5.00 16.80 16.96
C LEU A 126 5.20 17.98 17.92
N GLU A 127 4.11 18.52 18.49
CA GLU A 127 4.19 19.53 19.55
C GLU A 127 4.88 18.98 20.79
N TRP A 128 4.43 17.83 21.29
CA TRP A 128 5.00 17.18 22.47
C TRP A 128 6.48 16.82 22.30
N LEU A 129 6.88 16.38 21.11
CA LEU A 129 8.27 16.08 20.76
C LEU A 129 9.10 17.33 20.41
N GLU A 130 8.56 18.54 20.61
CA GLU A 130 9.20 19.83 20.34
C GLU A 130 9.55 20.10 18.86
N TRP A 131 8.93 19.36 17.95
CA TRP A 131 9.06 19.55 16.50
C TRP A 131 8.03 20.51 15.90
N GLY A 132 6.99 20.90 16.65
CA GLY A 132 5.87 21.72 16.16
C GLY A 132 6.28 22.99 15.38
N PRO A 133 7.24 23.81 15.86
CA PRO A 133 7.71 25.01 15.13
C PRO A 133 8.57 24.71 13.89
N VAL A 134 9.05 23.48 13.72
CA VAL A 134 9.96 23.10 12.63
C VAL A 134 9.16 22.72 11.40
N THR A 135 9.45 23.35 10.27
CA THR A 135 8.88 22.95 8.97
C THR A 135 9.47 21.61 8.51
N LEU A 136 8.76 20.54 8.86
CA LEU A 136 9.08 19.18 8.44
C LEU A 136 8.32 18.85 7.16
N ASP A 137 9.03 18.26 6.20
CA ASP A 137 8.39 17.64 5.04
C ASP A 137 7.82 16.25 5.43
N LEU A 138 6.88 16.26 6.38
CA LEU A 138 6.20 15.09 6.90
C LEU A 138 4.70 15.40 6.89
N THR A 139 3.92 14.58 6.21
CA THR A 139 2.47 14.78 6.04
C THR A 139 1.72 13.53 6.44
N ALA A 140 0.54 13.67 7.05
CA ALA A 140 -0.33 12.55 7.37
C ALA A 140 -1.60 12.54 6.52
N SER A 141 -2.06 11.35 6.17
CA SER A 141 -3.38 11.10 5.57
C SER A 141 -4.18 10.19 6.50
N GLY A 142 -5.24 10.75 7.09
CA GLY A 142 -6.10 10.10 8.08
C GLY A 142 -7.53 9.91 7.59
N ALA A 143 -8.50 10.02 8.49
CA ALA A 143 -9.93 9.93 8.19
C ALA A 143 -10.35 10.86 7.04
N GLY A 144 -11.13 10.32 6.10
CA GLY A 144 -11.59 11.04 4.91
C GLY A 144 -10.54 11.19 3.79
N GLY A 145 -9.28 10.84 4.06
CA GLY A 145 -8.20 10.86 3.08
C GLY A 145 -8.15 9.63 2.19
N CYS A 146 -7.21 9.65 1.24
CA CYS A 146 -6.85 8.49 0.45
C CYS A 146 -5.40 8.57 -0.03
N VAL A 147 -4.82 7.42 -0.33
CA VAL A 147 -3.50 7.31 -0.96
C VAL A 147 -3.58 6.48 -2.23
N GLU A 148 -2.67 6.70 -3.16
CA GLU A 148 -2.50 5.81 -4.31
C GLU A 148 -2.18 4.39 -3.83
N ALA A 149 -2.93 3.41 -4.33
CA ALA A 149 -2.75 2.01 -3.97
C ALA A 149 -1.42 1.51 -4.56
N PRO A 150 -0.49 1.01 -3.72
CA PRO A 150 0.73 0.43 -4.25
C PRO A 150 0.43 -0.79 -5.14
N LEU A 151 1.24 -1.04 -6.16
CA LEU A 151 1.08 -2.24 -6.95
C LEU A 151 1.32 -3.47 -6.05
N PRO A 152 0.37 -4.43 -5.99
CA PRO A 152 0.54 -5.62 -5.17
C PRO A 152 1.77 -6.42 -5.63
N PRO A 153 2.42 -7.17 -4.73
CA PRO A 153 3.47 -8.09 -5.14
C PRO A 153 2.88 -9.12 -6.13
N SER A 154 3.53 -9.33 -7.27
CA SER A 154 3.09 -10.35 -8.22
C SER A 154 3.17 -11.73 -7.57
N PRO A 155 2.17 -12.62 -7.74
CA PRO A 155 2.20 -13.98 -7.19
C PRO A 155 3.39 -14.81 -7.68
N ALA A 156 4.04 -14.43 -8.80
CA ALA A 156 5.19 -15.11 -9.37
C ALA A 156 6.55 -14.44 -9.07
N GLY A 157 6.62 -13.43 -8.20
CA GLY A 157 7.87 -12.72 -7.90
C GLY A 157 8.47 -11.94 -9.08
N SER A 158 7.80 -11.91 -10.23
CA SER A 158 8.20 -11.07 -11.36
C SER A 158 7.68 -9.65 -11.16
N PRO A 159 8.53 -8.61 -11.31
CA PRO A 159 8.05 -7.24 -11.33
C PRO A 159 7.03 -7.11 -12.45
N VAL A 160 5.81 -6.70 -12.11
CA VAL A 160 4.78 -6.33 -13.09
C VAL A 160 5.38 -5.26 -13.99
N GLY A 161 5.61 -5.63 -15.25
CA GLY A 161 5.84 -4.74 -16.38
C GLY A 161 7.05 -3.81 -16.26
N ARG A 162 8.03 -3.99 -17.13
CA ARG A 162 9.07 -3.00 -17.47
C ARG A 162 8.49 -1.77 -18.22
N GLY A 163 7.30 -1.34 -17.81
CA GLY A 163 6.52 -0.20 -18.30
C GLY A 163 5.65 0.40 -17.18
N GLY A 164 6.02 0.19 -15.91
CA GLY A 164 5.37 0.84 -14.77
C GLY A 164 5.54 2.35 -14.88
N SER A 165 4.41 3.06 -14.89
CA SER A 165 4.32 4.52 -14.87
C SER A 165 5.34 5.06 -13.87
N GLN A 166 6.31 5.84 -14.34
CA GLN A 166 7.32 6.47 -13.51
C GLN A 166 6.61 7.32 -12.44
N GLY A 167 6.48 6.80 -11.22
CA GLY A 167 5.74 7.45 -10.13
C GLY A 167 4.70 6.58 -9.43
N ALA A 168 4.32 5.42 -9.98
CA ALA A 168 3.35 4.53 -9.35
C ALA A 168 3.81 4.08 -7.95
N ALA A 169 2.88 3.97 -7.02
CA ALA A 169 3.19 3.46 -5.69
C ALA A 169 3.61 1.98 -5.75
N VAL A 170 4.66 1.59 -5.04
CA VAL A 170 5.17 0.20 -4.96
C VAL A 170 5.45 -0.19 -3.52
N TRP A 171 5.10 -1.42 -3.14
CA TRP A 171 5.44 -1.95 -1.82
C TRP A 171 6.96 -2.16 -1.69
N LEU A 172 7.58 -1.57 -0.67
CA LEU A 172 8.89 -2.02 -0.17
C LEU A 172 8.74 -3.21 0.77
N ARG A 173 7.68 -3.17 1.58
CA ARG A 173 7.24 -4.27 2.42
C ARG A 173 5.71 -4.34 2.37
N PRO A 174 5.14 -5.35 1.69
CA PRO A 174 3.69 -5.48 1.60
C PRO A 174 3.10 -5.91 2.96
N PRO A 175 1.83 -5.59 3.23
CA PRO A 175 1.09 -6.21 4.34
C PRO A 175 0.97 -7.72 4.13
N VAL A 176 1.06 -8.50 5.22
CA VAL A 176 0.92 -9.97 5.18
C VAL A 176 -0.56 -10.35 5.40
N PRO A 177 -1.21 -11.03 4.43
CA PRO A 177 -2.59 -11.48 4.57
C PRO A 177 -2.82 -12.37 5.80
N GLY A 178 -3.98 -12.23 6.46
CA GLY A 178 -4.38 -13.07 7.59
C GLY A 178 -3.61 -12.84 8.90
N ARG A 179 -2.64 -11.91 8.89
CA ARG A 179 -1.80 -11.54 10.04
C ARG A 179 -1.93 -10.05 10.41
N GLU A 180 -3.05 -9.39 10.11
CA GLU A 180 -3.24 -7.97 10.44
C GLU A 180 -3.07 -7.69 11.94
N ALA A 181 -3.40 -8.66 12.80
CA ALA A 181 -3.19 -8.61 14.26
C ALA A 181 -1.72 -8.89 14.68
N GLU A 182 -0.94 -9.58 13.85
CA GLU A 182 0.44 -10.02 14.17
C GLU A 182 1.51 -9.18 13.44
N CYS A 183 1.12 -8.40 12.44
CA CYS A 183 1.90 -7.35 11.80
C CYS A 183 1.38 -5.98 12.28
N PRO A 184 1.57 -5.64 13.57
CA PRO A 184 0.98 -4.46 14.18
C PRO A 184 1.40 -3.21 13.42
N LEU A 185 0.43 -2.37 13.06
CA LEU A 185 0.72 -1.03 12.60
C LEU A 185 1.23 -0.20 13.80
N PRO A 186 2.22 0.68 13.60
CA PRO A 186 2.62 1.63 14.63
C PRO A 186 1.40 2.39 15.16
N ALA A 187 1.18 2.34 16.47
CA ALA A 187 0.05 2.96 17.16
C ALA A 187 0.52 3.71 18.40
N LEU A 188 -0.29 4.62 18.93
CA LEU A 188 -0.11 5.14 20.29
C LEU A 188 -0.41 4.00 21.26
N SER A 189 0.60 3.60 22.03
CA SER A 189 0.48 2.46 22.94
C SER A 189 -0.22 2.92 24.22
N ALA A 190 -1.49 2.54 24.43
CA ALA A 190 -2.12 2.66 25.74
C ALA A 190 -1.83 1.43 26.61
N VAL A 191 -1.89 0.21 26.04
CA VAL A 191 -1.48 -1.07 26.64
C VAL A 191 -1.36 -2.09 25.50
N ALA A 192 -0.19 -2.68 25.25
CA ALA A 192 -0.05 -3.98 24.56
C ALA A 192 1.40 -4.48 24.63
N GLY A 193 1.57 -5.82 24.71
CA GLY A 193 2.85 -6.52 24.89
C GLY A 193 3.85 -6.38 23.74
N PRO A 194 4.81 -7.31 23.55
CA PRO A 194 5.99 -7.13 22.69
C PRO A 194 5.63 -7.05 21.20
N SER A 195 5.15 -5.89 20.77
CA SER A 195 4.91 -5.53 19.37
C SER A 195 6.27 -5.37 18.66
N ARG A 196 6.41 -6.03 17.51
CA ARG A 196 7.61 -5.94 16.65
C ARG A 196 7.65 -4.64 15.83
N ALA A 197 6.60 -3.81 15.91
CA ALA A 197 6.55 -2.47 15.34
C ALA A 197 6.91 -1.42 16.43
N PRO A 198 7.63 -0.34 16.06
CA PRO A 198 7.83 0.77 17.00
C PRO A 198 6.48 1.38 17.39
N ASP A 199 6.38 1.91 18.61
CA ASP A 199 5.28 2.80 18.96
C ASP A 199 5.28 4.04 18.06
N LEU A 200 4.11 4.67 17.91
CA LEU A 200 3.94 5.81 17.00
C LEU A 200 4.87 6.98 17.36
N ALA A 201 5.09 7.26 18.64
CA ALA A 201 5.94 8.36 19.07
C ALA A 201 7.41 8.14 18.67
N ARG A 202 7.95 6.93 18.86
CA ARG A 202 9.30 6.56 18.44
C ARG A 202 9.45 6.63 16.92
N LEU A 203 8.44 6.19 16.18
CA LEU A 203 8.42 6.31 14.73
C LEU A 203 8.48 7.77 14.29
N VAL A 204 7.57 8.61 14.81
CA VAL A 204 7.48 10.03 14.48
C VAL A 204 8.76 10.78 14.85
N HIS A 205 9.29 10.55 16.06
CA HIS A 205 10.56 11.15 16.49
C HIS A 205 11.71 10.80 15.52
N THR A 206 11.79 9.53 15.11
CA THR A 206 12.84 9.07 14.20
C THR A 206 12.66 9.68 12.80
N LEU A 207 11.43 9.73 12.28
CA LEU A 207 11.12 10.34 10.99
C LEU A 207 11.44 11.84 11.00
N ALA A 208 10.95 12.58 11.99
CA ALA A 208 11.19 14.02 12.15
C ALA A 208 12.70 14.33 12.15
N THR A 209 13.47 13.58 12.95
CA THR A 209 14.93 13.69 13.01
C THR A 209 15.58 13.48 11.63
N GLN A 210 15.18 12.44 10.89
CA GLN A 210 15.79 12.14 9.59
C GLN A 210 15.34 13.11 8.48
N VAL A 211 14.09 13.59 8.52
CA VAL A 211 13.59 14.62 7.61
C VAL A 211 14.38 15.91 7.82
N HIS A 212 14.54 16.33 9.07
CA HIS A 212 15.31 17.51 9.43
C HIS A 212 16.78 17.38 8.99
N ARG A 213 17.45 16.27 9.30
CA ARG A 213 18.85 16.02 8.88
C ARG A 213 19.01 16.06 7.36
N THR A 214 18.08 15.47 6.61
CA THR A 214 18.12 15.45 5.14
C THR A 214 17.94 16.86 4.59
N ARG A 215 17.04 17.66 5.18
CA ARG A 215 16.84 19.07 4.82
C ARG A 215 18.13 19.88 5.05
N LEU A 216 18.76 19.75 6.22
CA LEU A 216 20.02 20.44 6.51
C LEU A 216 21.14 20.02 5.55
N SER A 217 21.24 18.73 5.24
CA SER A 217 22.26 18.21 4.32
C SER A 217 22.06 18.68 2.87
N ARG A 218 20.85 19.05 2.48
CA ARG A 218 20.54 19.63 1.16
C ARG A 218 20.81 21.13 1.11
N ALA A 219 20.59 21.85 2.21
CA ALA A 219 20.87 23.28 2.29
C ALA A 219 22.37 23.61 2.36
N ALA A 220 23.20 22.65 2.79
CA ALA A 220 24.65 22.78 2.87
C ALA A 220 25.40 22.38 1.58
N ARG A 221 24.68 22.02 0.50
CA ARG A 221 25.25 21.70 -0.81
C ARG A 221 25.00 22.84 -1.77
#